data_AF-A0A7M4EEX2-F1
#
_entry.id   AF-A0A7M4EEX2-F1
#
_cell.length_a   1.000
_cell.length_b   1.000
_cell.length_c   1.000
_cell.angle_alpha   90.00
_cell.angle_beta   90.00
_cell.angle_gamma   90.00
#
_symmetry.space_group_name_H-M   'P 1'
#
loop_
_entity.id
_entity.type
_entity.pdbx_description
1 polymer ?
#
loop_
_entity_poly.entity_id
_entity_poly.type
_entity_poly.pdbx_seq_one_letter_code
_entity_poly.pdbx_strand_id
1 'polypeptide(L)'
;AKEQAKLHLQPQDLEITKLPNGLIIASLENYSPVSRIGVFIKAGSRNETPSNLGTVHLLRLASNLTTKGASSFKITRGIEAVGGSLSVTSTRENMIYSVDCLRDDVDIVMEYLINVTTAPEFRAWEVKALQPQLKIDKAIAFQNLQVGVLENLHVAAYRNALANSMYCPDYAVGKITPEQLHHFVQNNFTSARMALVGIGVSQSDLKQVGEQFLNIRGGAGSSRAKAQYRGGEIREQTGNSLVHAAVVAEGAVRGSEEANAFTVLQHVLDPGPLIKRGSNITSKLFQAIAKATNLPFDASSFNVNYSDTGLFGIYVISQASAAREQGIGNQAKATYLMSLETTDGLLNEIGLEAVVFGTHTSPAAVTQKIDSVATADIVTAAKKFVDGKKSMAATGDLGSTPFVDEL
;
A
#
# COMPACT_ATOMS: atom_id res chain seq x y z
N ALA A 1 28.52 -34.72 26.97
CA ALA A 1 28.06 -34.06 25.73
C ALA A 1 28.93 -32.83 25.48
N LYS A 2 29.13 -32.40 24.21
CA LYS A 2 29.71 -31.07 23.96
C LYS A 2 28.59 -30.05 24.07
N GLU A 3 28.80 -29.04 24.91
CA GLU A 3 27.94 -27.88 25.01
C GLU A 3 28.03 -27.09 23.70
N GLN A 4 26.91 -26.99 22.97
CA GLN A 4 26.86 -26.14 21.78
C GLN A 4 26.85 -24.68 22.27
N ALA A 5 27.98 -24.01 22.13
CA ALA A 5 28.08 -22.58 22.39
C ALA A 5 26.99 -21.85 21.59
N LYS A 6 26.09 -21.14 22.28
CA LYS A 6 25.03 -20.36 21.62
C LYS A 6 25.68 -19.30 20.75
N LEU A 7 25.60 -19.50 19.44
CA LEU A 7 26.26 -18.66 18.45
C LEU A 7 25.58 -17.30 18.43
N HIS A 8 26.20 -16.33 19.11
CA HIS A 8 25.64 -15.00 19.32
C HIS A 8 25.83 -14.15 18.06
N LEU A 9 24.93 -14.33 17.11
CA LEU A 9 24.85 -13.53 15.89
C LEU A 9 24.59 -12.07 16.30
N GLN A 10 25.48 -11.16 15.89
CA GLN A 10 25.27 -9.73 16.13
C GLN A 10 24.26 -9.20 15.11
N PRO A 11 23.26 -8.38 15.52
CA PRO A 11 22.42 -7.66 14.58
C PRO A 11 23.29 -6.79 13.67
N GLN A 12 23.06 -6.83 12.35
CA GLN A 12 23.65 -5.88 11.43
C GLN A 12 22.71 -4.69 11.24
N ASP A 13 23.28 -3.49 11.13
CA ASP A 13 22.52 -2.30 10.78
C ASP A 13 22.07 -2.34 9.31
N LEU A 14 21.01 -1.58 8.98
CA LEU A 14 20.57 -1.44 7.60
C LEU A 14 21.60 -0.62 6.80
N GLU A 15 22.28 -1.25 5.84
CA GLU A 15 23.10 -0.51 4.89
C GLU A 15 22.25 0.02 3.73
N ILE A 16 22.31 1.33 3.48
CA ILE A 16 21.75 1.97 2.28
C ILE A 16 22.88 2.51 1.41
N THR A 17 22.82 2.26 0.10
CA THR A 17 23.74 2.84 -0.89
C THR A 17 22.96 3.31 -2.12
N LYS A 18 23.34 4.45 -2.69
CA LYS A 18 22.75 4.98 -3.93
C LYS A 18 23.74 4.82 -5.09
N LEU A 19 23.33 4.12 -6.15
CA LEU A 19 24.15 3.94 -7.35
C LEU A 19 24.21 5.22 -8.21
N PRO A 20 25.23 5.36 -9.09
CA PRO A 20 25.36 6.51 -9.99
C PRO A 20 24.18 6.73 -10.95
N ASN A 21 23.44 5.67 -11.32
CA ASN A 21 22.22 5.79 -12.11
C ASN A 21 21.01 6.33 -11.32
N GLY A 22 21.15 6.53 -10.00
CA GLY A 22 20.09 6.99 -9.10
C GLY A 22 19.28 5.90 -8.42
N LEU A 23 19.50 4.61 -8.74
CA LEU A 23 18.89 3.48 -8.02
C LEU A 23 19.35 3.49 -6.56
N ILE A 24 18.43 3.21 -5.64
CA ILE A 24 18.73 3.05 -4.22
C ILE A 24 18.76 1.54 -3.90
N ILE A 25 19.77 1.11 -3.16
CA ILE A 25 19.92 -0.27 -2.69
C ILE A 25 19.92 -0.23 -1.16
N ALA A 26 19.12 -1.10 -0.54
CA ALA A 26 19.07 -1.25 0.92
C ALA A 26 19.15 -2.73 1.32
N SER A 27 20.07 -3.10 2.20
CA SER A 27 20.26 -4.49 2.61
C SER A 27 20.26 -4.61 4.13
N LEU A 28 19.44 -5.51 4.67
CA LEU A 28 19.44 -5.89 6.08
C LEU A 28 19.80 -7.36 6.22
N GLU A 29 21.02 -7.63 6.68
CA GLU A 29 21.42 -8.99 7.05
C GLU A 29 20.82 -9.35 8.42
N ASN A 30 20.11 -10.47 8.47
CA ASN A 30 19.44 -10.97 9.67
C ASN A 30 19.75 -12.44 9.99
N TYR A 31 20.63 -13.07 9.20
CA TYR A 31 21.02 -14.49 9.30
C TYR A 31 19.85 -15.49 9.19
N SER A 32 18.73 -15.06 8.61
CA SER A 32 17.61 -15.94 8.29
C SER A 32 18.02 -16.98 7.21
N PRO A 33 17.51 -18.23 7.29
CA PRO A 33 17.64 -19.20 6.19
C PRO A 33 16.70 -18.89 5.01
N VAL A 34 15.72 -17.99 5.21
CA VAL A 34 14.82 -17.47 4.18
C VAL A 34 15.19 -16.02 3.89
N SER A 35 15.42 -15.71 2.62
CA SER A 35 15.75 -14.37 2.14
C SER A 35 14.57 -13.80 1.35
N ARG A 36 14.39 -12.49 1.42
CA ARG A 36 13.28 -11.77 0.79
C ARG A 36 13.78 -10.52 0.10
N ILE A 37 13.47 -10.39 -1.20
CA ILE A 37 14.04 -9.35 -2.07
C ILE A 37 12.91 -8.61 -2.78
N GLY A 38 12.89 -7.28 -2.70
CA GLY A 38 11.86 -6.43 -3.26
C GLY A 38 12.40 -5.34 -4.18
N VAL A 39 11.86 -5.24 -5.39
CA VAL A 39 12.00 -4.05 -6.25
C VAL A 39 10.78 -3.17 -6.04
N PHE A 40 10.99 -2.04 -5.37
CA PHE A 40 9.98 -1.01 -5.11
C PHE A 40 10.07 0.05 -6.20
N ILE A 41 8.95 0.36 -6.85
CA ILE A 41 8.88 1.31 -7.97
C ILE A 41 7.87 2.40 -7.61
N LYS A 42 8.25 3.68 -7.75
CA LYS A 42 7.43 4.88 -7.46
C LYS A 42 6.37 5.14 -8.55
N ALA A 43 5.60 4.12 -8.89
CA ALA A 43 4.57 4.14 -9.93
C ALA A 43 3.31 3.40 -9.45
N GLY A 44 2.13 3.98 -9.65
CA GLY A 44 0.84 3.37 -9.32
C GLY A 44 -0.29 3.98 -10.14
N SER A 45 -1.56 3.71 -9.81
CA SER A 45 -2.70 4.24 -10.60
C SER A 45 -2.72 5.76 -10.71
N ARG A 46 -2.11 6.48 -9.76
CA ARG A 46 -1.88 7.93 -9.78
C ARG A 46 -1.07 8.41 -11.01
N ASN A 47 -0.26 7.55 -11.61
CA ASN A 47 0.54 7.82 -12.80
C ASN A 47 -0.21 7.53 -14.12
N GLU A 48 -1.46 7.08 -14.07
CA GLU A 48 -2.30 6.87 -15.25
C GLU A 48 -2.92 8.17 -15.75
N THR A 49 -3.13 8.23 -17.06
CA THR A 49 -3.85 9.28 -17.77
C THR A 49 -5.26 8.80 -18.16
N PRO A 50 -6.22 9.69 -18.45
CA PRO A 50 -7.57 9.29 -18.87
C PRO A 50 -7.61 8.35 -20.10
N SER A 51 -6.57 8.34 -20.93
CA SER A 51 -6.42 7.47 -22.10
C SER A 51 -5.82 6.09 -21.81
N ASN A 52 -5.34 5.82 -20.59
CA ASN A 52 -4.76 4.53 -20.21
C ASN A 52 -5.11 4.08 -18.77
N LEU A 53 -6.29 4.45 -18.27
CA LEU A 53 -6.80 3.99 -16.96
C LEU A 53 -6.89 2.46 -16.89
N GLY A 54 -6.42 1.88 -15.78
CA GLY A 54 -6.33 0.44 -15.57
C GLY A 54 -5.09 -0.25 -16.13
N THR A 55 -4.15 0.50 -16.71
CA THR A 55 -2.86 -0.03 -17.19
C THR A 55 -2.09 -0.70 -16.05
N VAL A 56 -2.04 -0.10 -14.86
CA VAL A 56 -1.34 -0.63 -13.68
C VAL A 56 -2.00 -1.91 -13.16
N HIS A 57 -3.34 -2.01 -13.21
CA HIS A 57 -4.05 -3.23 -12.82
C HIS A 57 -3.69 -4.39 -13.75
N LEU A 58 -3.61 -4.14 -15.06
CA LEU A 58 -3.15 -5.11 -16.05
C LEU A 58 -1.66 -5.43 -15.92
N LEU A 59 -0.82 -4.43 -15.61
CA LEU A 59 0.62 -4.60 -15.42
C LEU A 59 0.92 -5.48 -14.19
N ARG A 60 0.13 -5.38 -13.11
CA ARG A 60 0.19 -6.30 -11.96
C ARG A 60 -0.10 -7.74 -12.38
N LEU A 61 -1.17 -7.98 -13.14
CA LEU A 61 -1.48 -9.33 -13.65
C LEU A 61 -0.45 -9.83 -14.69
N ALA A 62 0.24 -8.91 -15.36
CA ALA A 62 1.23 -9.20 -16.38
C ALA A 62 2.64 -9.49 -15.83
N SER A 63 2.86 -9.48 -14.51
CA SER A 63 4.19 -9.69 -13.91
C SER A 63 4.83 -11.02 -14.28
N ASN A 64 4.02 -12.08 -14.43
CA ASN A 64 4.49 -13.44 -14.66
C ASN A 64 4.39 -13.84 -16.15
N LEU A 65 4.26 -12.85 -17.05
CA LEU A 65 4.29 -13.07 -18.50
C LEU A 65 5.73 -13.18 -19.04
N THR A 66 5.85 -13.34 -20.36
CA THR A 66 7.16 -13.42 -21.01
C THR A 66 7.94 -12.11 -20.86
N THR A 67 9.26 -12.26 -20.64
CA THR A 67 10.27 -11.21 -20.62
C THR A 67 11.29 -11.49 -21.73
N LYS A 68 12.19 -10.53 -22.02
CA LYS A 68 13.23 -10.73 -23.04
C LYS A 68 14.24 -11.83 -22.69
N GLY A 69 14.50 -12.09 -21.40
CA GLY A 69 15.43 -13.13 -20.95
C GLY A 69 14.77 -14.47 -20.59
N ALA A 70 13.47 -14.48 -20.29
CA ALA A 70 12.76 -15.66 -19.79
C ALA A 70 11.29 -15.69 -20.23
N SER A 71 10.82 -16.83 -20.74
CA SER A 71 9.39 -17.08 -20.94
C SER A 71 8.66 -17.18 -19.60
N SER A 72 7.36 -16.91 -19.60
CA SER A 72 6.48 -17.14 -18.44
C SER A 72 6.67 -18.53 -17.82
N PHE A 73 6.80 -19.58 -18.64
CA PHE A 73 7.10 -20.94 -18.18
C PHE A 73 8.48 -21.06 -17.51
N LYS A 74 9.56 -20.43 -18.04
CA LYS A 74 10.89 -20.43 -17.38
C LYS A 74 10.81 -19.70 -16.04
N ILE A 75 10.11 -18.57 -15.97
CA ILE A 75 9.94 -17.79 -14.73
C ILE A 75 9.23 -18.62 -13.66
N THR A 76 8.03 -19.14 -13.97
CA THR A 76 7.26 -19.97 -13.01
C THR A 76 8.06 -21.18 -12.57
N ARG A 77 8.60 -21.99 -13.50
CA ARG A 77 9.32 -23.22 -13.12
C ARG A 77 10.67 -22.96 -12.45
N GLY A 78 11.36 -21.88 -12.79
CA GLY A 78 12.61 -21.50 -12.15
C GLY A 78 12.42 -21.11 -10.68
N ILE A 79 11.34 -20.39 -10.39
CA ILE A 79 10.99 -19.95 -9.03
C ILE A 79 10.40 -21.12 -8.21
N GLU A 80 9.52 -21.93 -8.80
CA GLU A 80 8.97 -23.13 -8.14
C GLU A 80 10.05 -24.18 -7.82
N ALA A 81 11.07 -24.35 -8.68
CA ALA A 81 12.12 -25.35 -8.49
C ALA A 81 12.99 -25.10 -7.24
N VAL A 82 13.13 -23.84 -6.82
CA VAL A 82 13.84 -23.43 -5.60
C VAL A 82 12.88 -23.20 -4.41
N GLY A 83 11.61 -23.60 -4.55
CA GLY A 83 10.58 -23.39 -3.54
C GLY A 83 10.24 -21.92 -3.27
N GLY A 84 10.60 -21.01 -4.18
CA GLY A 84 10.41 -19.58 -4.04
C GLY A 84 8.99 -19.12 -4.37
N SER A 85 8.70 -17.85 -4.09
CA SER A 85 7.39 -17.24 -4.34
C SER A 85 7.56 -15.80 -4.84
N LEU A 86 7.06 -15.49 -6.05
CA LEU A 86 7.03 -14.13 -6.61
C LEU A 86 5.62 -13.54 -6.45
N SER A 87 5.57 -12.39 -5.78
CA SER A 87 4.36 -11.62 -5.47
C SER A 87 4.49 -10.20 -6.01
N VAL A 88 3.38 -9.61 -6.47
CA VAL A 88 3.37 -8.24 -7.01
C VAL A 88 2.17 -7.45 -6.49
N THR A 89 2.47 -6.38 -5.75
CA THR A 89 1.49 -5.51 -5.10
C THR A 89 1.52 -4.13 -5.73
N SER A 90 0.38 -3.67 -6.24
CA SER A 90 0.20 -2.31 -6.77
C SER A 90 -0.63 -1.46 -5.81
N THR A 91 -0.23 -0.21 -5.61
CA THR A 91 -0.97 0.80 -4.84
C THR A 91 -1.26 2.03 -5.72
N ARG A 92 -1.89 3.07 -5.16
CA ARG A 92 -2.06 4.35 -5.86
C ARG A 92 -0.73 5.01 -6.26
N GLU A 93 0.33 4.90 -5.44
CA GLU A 93 1.59 5.61 -5.70
C GLU A 93 2.79 4.73 -6.08
N ASN A 94 2.81 3.48 -5.61
CA ASN A 94 3.96 2.58 -5.73
C ASN A 94 3.53 1.17 -6.19
N MET A 95 4.44 0.46 -6.83
CA MET A 95 4.29 -0.92 -7.28
C MET A 95 5.51 -1.71 -6.81
N ILE A 96 5.27 -2.86 -6.21
CA ILE A 96 6.25 -3.63 -5.44
C ILE A 96 6.29 -5.03 -6.04
N TYR A 97 7.48 -5.47 -6.44
CA TYR A 97 7.74 -6.82 -6.91
C TYR A 97 8.62 -7.51 -5.87
N SER A 98 8.08 -8.49 -5.16
CA SER A 98 8.73 -9.14 -4.01
C SER A 98 8.87 -10.64 -4.26
N VAL A 99 10.09 -11.16 -4.11
CA VAL A 99 10.38 -12.60 -4.20
C VAL A 99 10.92 -13.14 -2.87
N ASP A 100 10.39 -14.29 -2.49
CA ASP A 100 10.85 -15.11 -1.36
C ASP A 100 11.65 -16.32 -1.88
N CYS A 101 12.71 -16.67 -1.19
CA CYS A 101 13.52 -17.86 -1.49
C CYS A 101 14.26 -18.38 -0.24
N LEU A 102 14.85 -19.57 -0.34
CA LEU A 102 15.94 -19.95 0.56
C LEU A 102 17.16 -19.08 0.27
N ARG A 103 17.97 -18.83 1.30
CA ARG A 103 19.17 -17.98 1.24
C ARG A 103 20.17 -18.42 0.15
N ASP A 104 20.29 -19.72 -0.06
CA ASP A 104 21.26 -20.30 -1.00
C ASP A 104 20.81 -20.16 -2.48
N ASP A 105 19.52 -19.89 -2.73
CA ASP A 105 18.92 -19.77 -4.07
C ASP A 105 18.70 -18.30 -4.51
N VAL A 106 19.20 -17.35 -3.72
CA VAL A 106 19.04 -15.89 -3.93
C VAL A 106 19.44 -15.45 -5.34
N ASP A 107 20.59 -15.91 -5.86
CA ASP A 107 21.08 -15.57 -7.20
C ASP A 107 20.11 -16.00 -8.32
N ILE A 108 19.46 -17.15 -8.14
CA ILE A 108 18.54 -17.74 -9.13
C ILE A 108 17.26 -16.90 -9.21
N VAL A 109 16.69 -16.48 -8.08
CA VAL A 109 15.45 -15.69 -8.08
C VAL A 109 15.67 -14.24 -8.49
N MET A 110 16.86 -13.68 -8.27
CA MET A 110 17.21 -12.32 -8.71
C MET A 110 17.26 -12.19 -10.24
N GLU A 111 17.72 -13.20 -10.98
CA GLU A 111 17.66 -13.19 -12.47
C GLU A 111 16.21 -12.96 -12.95
N TYR A 112 15.23 -13.65 -12.35
CA TYR A 112 13.83 -13.51 -12.71
C TYR A 112 13.24 -12.17 -12.26
N LEU A 113 13.56 -11.70 -11.04
CA LEU A 113 13.09 -10.41 -10.53
C LEU A 113 13.58 -9.23 -11.40
N ILE A 114 14.84 -9.27 -11.86
CA ILE A 114 15.39 -8.31 -12.83
C ILE A 114 14.62 -8.39 -14.16
N ASN A 115 14.48 -9.57 -14.74
CA ASN A 115 13.83 -9.73 -16.04
C ASN A 115 12.38 -9.21 -16.04
N VAL A 116 11.62 -9.55 -14.99
CA VAL A 116 10.22 -9.14 -14.80
C VAL A 116 10.07 -7.61 -14.64
N THR A 117 10.99 -6.96 -13.93
CA THR A 117 10.90 -5.52 -13.64
C THR A 117 11.54 -4.62 -14.69
N THR A 118 12.55 -5.11 -15.41
CA THR A 118 13.36 -4.29 -16.35
C THR A 118 13.09 -4.57 -17.82
N ALA A 119 12.71 -5.81 -18.16
CA ALA A 119 12.56 -6.28 -19.54
C ALA A 119 11.29 -7.10 -19.82
N PRO A 120 10.10 -6.73 -19.32
CA PRO A 120 8.84 -7.39 -19.70
C PRO A 120 8.58 -7.23 -21.20
N GLU A 121 8.04 -8.27 -21.84
CA GLU A 121 7.74 -8.32 -23.27
C GLU A 121 6.24 -8.58 -23.45
N PHE A 122 5.44 -7.52 -23.47
CA PHE A 122 3.98 -7.64 -23.53
C PHE A 122 3.53 -8.16 -24.92
N ARG A 123 3.31 -9.47 -25.03
CA ARG A 123 2.85 -10.12 -26.27
C ARG A 123 1.34 -9.98 -26.43
N ALA A 124 0.89 -9.65 -27.63
CA ALA A 124 -0.53 -9.35 -27.90
C ALA A 124 -1.50 -10.49 -27.52
N TRP A 125 -1.08 -11.76 -27.64
CA TRP A 125 -1.90 -12.90 -27.23
C TRP A 125 -1.92 -13.12 -25.71
N GLU A 126 -0.79 -12.90 -25.02
CA GLU A 126 -0.72 -12.97 -23.54
C GLU A 126 -1.55 -11.83 -22.92
N VAL A 127 -1.38 -10.59 -23.40
CA VAL A 127 -2.16 -9.41 -22.98
C VAL A 127 -3.66 -9.59 -23.25
N LYS A 128 -4.04 -10.26 -24.34
CA LYS A 128 -5.44 -10.61 -24.64
C LYS A 128 -5.99 -11.69 -23.69
N ALA A 129 -5.17 -12.66 -23.30
CA ALA A 129 -5.54 -13.72 -22.37
C ALA A 129 -5.81 -13.22 -20.93
N LEU A 130 -5.19 -12.11 -20.51
CA LEU A 130 -5.44 -11.47 -19.21
C LEU A 130 -6.74 -10.64 -19.14
N GLN A 131 -7.37 -10.30 -20.27
CA GLN A 131 -8.56 -9.42 -20.26
C GLN A 131 -9.78 -9.98 -19.51
N PRO A 132 -10.08 -11.30 -19.54
CA PRO A 132 -11.10 -11.89 -18.67
C PRO A 132 -10.68 -11.86 -17.18
N GLN A 133 -9.39 -12.08 -16.90
CA GLN A 133 -8.85 -12.11 -15.54
C GLN A 133 -8.95 -10.74 -14.85
N LEU A 134 -8.78 -9.63 -15.57
CA LEU A 134 -9.07 -8.27 -15.06
C LEU A 134 -10.48 -8.15 -14.48
N LYS A 135 -11.49 -8.71 -15.18
CA LYS A 135 -12.89 -8.67 -14.72
C LYS A 135 -13.11 -9.56 -13.51
N ILE A 136 -12.49 -10.74 -13.48
CA ILE A 136 -12.60 -11.70 -12.37
C ILE A 136 -11.93 -11.14 -11.11
N ASP A 137 -10.71 -10.62 -11.20
CA ASP A 137 -9.99 -10.02 -10.07
C ASP A 137 -10.74 -8.82 -9.48
N LYS A 138 -11.25 -7.92 -10.34
CA LYS A 138 -12.11 -6.82 -9.91
C LYS A 138 -13.40 -7.34 -9.25
N ALA A 139 -14.07 -8.32 -9.85
CA ALA A 139 -15.31 -8.88 -9.29
C ALA A 139 -15.08 -9.54 -7.92
N ILE A 140 -13.95 -10.23 -7.72
CA ILE A 140 -13.56 -10.81 -6.42
C ILE A 140 -13.24 -9.69 -5.42
N ALA A 141 -12.47 -8.67 -5.80
CA ALA A 141 -12.13 -7.56 -4.91
C ALA A 141 -13.39 -6.81 -4.42
N PHE A 142 -14.35 -6.55 -5.31
CA PHE A 142 -15.60 -5.86 -5.01
C PHE A 142 -16.66 -6.74 -4.31
N GLN A 143 -16.40 -8.05 -4.06
CA GLN A 143 -17.19 -8.82 -3.09
C GLN A 143 -16.98 -8.30 -1.66
N ASN A 144 -15.82 -7.71 -1.37
CA ASN A 144 -15.63 -6.94 -0.15
C ASN A 144 -16.11 -5.49 -0.37
N LEU A 145 -17.28 -5.17 0.19
CA LEU A 145 -17.89 -3.84 0.14
C LEU A 145 -16.97 -2.73 0.67
N GLN A 146 -16.03 -3.03 1.59
CA GLN A 146 -15.02 -2.08 2.06
C GLN A 146 -14.11 -1.58 0.92
N VAL A 147 -13.76 -2.45 -0.04
CA VAL A 147 -12.94 -2.07 -1.20
C VAL A 147 -13.71 -1.13 -2.10
N GLY A 148 -14.99 -1.42 -2.39
CA GLY A 148 -15.86 -0.54 -3.17
C GLY A 148 -16.03 0.83 -2.53
N VAL A 149 -16.31 0.88 -1.23
CA VAL A 149 -16.42 2.12 -0.44
C VAL A 149 -15.12 2.91 -0.49
N LEU A 150 -13.97 2.28 -0.24
CA LEU A 150 -12.68 2.98 -0.25
C LEU A 150 -12.26 3.45 -1.65
N GLU A 151 -12.57 2.72 -2.72
CA GLU A 151 -12.33 3.18 -4.09
C GLU A 151 -13.21 4.40 -4.43
N ASN A 152 -14.52 4.32 -4.16
CA ASN A 152 -15.45 5.44 -4.36
C ASN A 152 -15.08 6.66 -3.51
N LEU A 153 -14.60 6.47 -2.28
CA LEU A 153 -14.13 7.54 -1.40
C LEU A 153 -12.98 8.35 -2.02
N HIS A 154 -12.04 7.70 -2.72
CA HIS A 154 -10.95 8.40 -3.40
C HIS A 154 -11.43 9.19 -4.62
N VAL A 155 -12.44 8.68 -5.34
CA VAL A 155 -13.12 9.38 -6.44
C VAL A 155 -13.93 10.59 -5.94
N ALA A 156 -14.54 10.48 -4.75
CA ALA A 156 -15.29 11.56 -4.11
C ALA A 156 -14.36 12.66 -3.55
N ALA A 157 -13.24 12.27 -2.93
CA ALA A 157 -12.32 13.19 -2.26
C ALA A 157 -11.42 13.98 -3.22
N TYR A 158 -10.89 13.32 -4.25
CA TYR A 158 -9.90 13.90 -5.17
C TYR A 158 -10.48 14.09 -6.58
N ARG A 159 -10.06 15.15 -7.28
CA ARG A 159 -10.45 15.38 -8.70
C ARG A 159 -9.44 14.90 -9.73
N ASN A 160 -8.25 14.51 -9.30
CA ASN A 160 -7.16 14.11 -10.18
C ASN A 160 -6.18 13.16 -9.47
N ALA A 161 -5.41 12.41 -10.27
CA ALA A 161 -4.30 11.58 -9.83
C ALA A 161 -4.71 10.48 -8.82
N LEU A 162 -4.86 10.79 -7.53
CA LEU A 162 -5.33 9.84 -6.51
C LEU A 162 -6.79 9.39 -6.71
N ALA A 163 -7.56 10.17 -7.47
CA ALA A 163 -8.91 9.82 -7.93
C ALA A 163 -8.94 8.61 -8.88
N ASN A 164 -7.81 8.23 -9.51
CA ASN A 164 -7.74 7.07 -10.37
C ASN A 164 -7.92 5.79 -9.53
N SER A 165 -8.89 4.95 -9.89
CA SER A 165 -9.10 3.64 -9.25
C SER A 165 -7.86 2.76 -9.37
N MET A 166 -7.65 1.88 -8.40
CA MET A 166 -6.64 0.82 -8.49
C MET A 166 -7.06 -0.33 -9.42
N TYR A 167 -8.33 -0.38 -9.84
CA TYR A 167 -8.88 -1.42 -10.70
C TYR A 167 -9.27 -0.87 -12.09
N CYS A 168 -9.08 -1.68 -13.12
CA CYS A 168 -9.42 -1.31 -14.49
C CYS A 168 -10.95 -1.09 -14.64
N PRO A 169 -11.41 0.06 -15.20
CA PRO A 169 -12.83 0.30 -15.41
C PRO A 169 -13.36 -0.52 -16.58
N ASP A 170 -14.63 -0.94 -16.52
CA ASP A 170 -15.16 -1.99 -17.42
C ASP A 170 -15.20 -1.59 -18.89
N TYR A 171 -15.24 -0.29 -19.17
CA TYR A 171 -15.17 0.27 -20.51
C TYR A 171 -13.75 0.29 -21.10
N ALA A 172 -12.70 0.09 -20.30
CA ALA A 172 -11.30 0.05 -20.72
C ALA A 172 -10.77 -1.39 -20.89
N VAL A 173 -11.42 -2.39 -20.27
CA VAL A 173 -11.10 -3.81 -20.49
C VAL A 173 -11.26 -4.15 -21.97
N GLY A 174 -10.23 -4.78 -22.54
CA GLY A 174 -10.13 -5.09 -23.97
C GLY A 174 -9.65 -3.93 -24.87
N LYS A 175 -9.44 -2.72 -24.32
CA LYS A 175 -8.89 -1.56 -25.04
C LYS A 175 -7.43 -1.26 -24.70
N ILE A 176 -6.93 -1.69 -23.54
CA ILE A 176 -5.53 -1.48 -23.14
C ILE A 176 -4.62 -2.30 -24.05
N THR A 177 -3.71 -1.62 -24.76
CA THR A 177 -2.83 -2.27 -25.75
C THR A 177 -1.45 -2.62 -25.17
N PRO A 178 -0.69 -3.56 -25.77
CA PRO A 178 0.68 -3.85 -25.36
C PRO A 178 1.61 -2.64 -25.44
N GLU A 179 1.40 -1.75 -26.40
CA GLU A 179 2.20 -0.53 -26.59
C GLU A 179 1.95 0.46 -25.45
N GLN A 180 0.72 0.53 -24.91
CA GLN A 180 0.41 1.34 -23.72
C GLN A 180 1.10 0.80 -22.46
N LEU A 181 1.18 -0.53 -22.30
CA LEU A 181 1.94 -1.16 -21.21
C LEU A 181 3.44 -0.84 -21.32
N HIS A 182 4.05 -1.04 -22.50
CA HIS A 182 5.45 -0.67 -22.74
C HIS A 182 5.71 0.83 -22.49
N HIS A 183 4.82 1.71 -22.97
CA HIS A 183 4.94 3.16 -22.77
C HIS A 183 4.79 3.57 -21.30
N PHE A 184 3.95 2.89 -20.52
CA PHE A 184 3.83 3.13 -19.08
C PHE A 184 5.11 2.72 -18.33
N VAL A 185 5.66 1.54 -18.64
CA VAL A 185 6.95 1.06 -18.09
C VAL A 185 8.05 2.04 -18.44
N GLN A 186 8.28 2.33 -19.73
CA GLN A 186 9.37 3.19 -20.20
C GLN A 186 9.39 4.59 -19.56
N ASN A 187 8.25 5.12 -19.13
CA ASN A 187 8.12 6.46 -18.56
C ASN A 187 8.04 6.52 -17.02
N ASN A 188 7.82 5.39 -16.34
CA ASN A 188 7.68 5.34 -14.88
C ASN A 188 8.68 4.41 -14.19
N PHE A 189 9.16 3.37 -14.86
CA PHE A 189 10.12 2.39 -14.35
C PHE A 189 11.53 2.88 -14.68
N THR A 190 11.90 4.02 -14.09
CA THR A 190 13.23 4.64 -14.22
C THR A 190 14.05 4.41 -12.95
N SER A 191 15.37 4.28 -13.07
CA SER A 191 16.27 3.95 -11.96
C SER A 191 16.10 4.87 -10.74
N ALA A 192 15.96 6.19 -10.96
CA ALA A 192 15.76 7.18 -9.88
C ALA A 192 14.34 7.18 -9.27
N ARG A 193 13.46 6.26 -9.71
CA ARG A 193 12.14 5.96 -9.11
C ARG A 193 12.09 4.53 -8.55
N MET A 194 13.23 3.84 -8.46
CA MET A 194 13.33 2.46 -7.97
C MET A 194 14.18 2.39 -6.69
N ALA A 195 13.85 1.42 -5.83
CA ALA A 195 14.78 0.89 -4.84
C ALA A 195 14.76 -0.64 -4.87
N LEU A 196 15.94 -1.24 -4.73
CA LEU A 196 16.15 -2.68 -4.53
C LEU A 196 16.41 -2.91 -3.04
N VAL A 197 15.57 -3.71 -2.39
CA VAL A 197 15.69 -4.02 -0.95
C VAL A 197 15.86 -5.51 -0.74
N GLY A 198 16.86 -5.92 0.04
CA GLY A 198 17.07 -7.31 0.44
C GLY A 198 17.05 -7.46 1.96
N ILE A 199 16.33 -8.46 2.46
CA ILE A 199 16.38 -8.92 3.85
C ILE A 199 16.92 -10.35 3.87
N GLY A 200 17.92 -10.62 4.71
CA GLY A 200 18.66 -11.88 4.70
C GLY A 200 19.61 -12.02 3.50
N VAL A 201 20.07 -10.90 2.94
CA VAL A 201 21.01 -10.83 1.80
C VAL A 201 22.08 -9.79 2.15
N SER A 202 23.34 -10.06 1.81
CA SER A 202 24.42 -9.11 2.11
C SER A 202 24.45 -7.96 1.11
N GLN A 203 25.04 -6.83 1.52
CA GLN A 203 25.14 -5.65 0.68
C GLN A 203 26.04 -5.87 -0.56
N SER A 204 27.09 -6.70 -0.47
CA SER A 204 27.98 -6.95 -1.62
C SER A 204 27.23 -7.61 -2.78
N ASP A 205 26.43 -8.61 -2.45
CA ASP A 205 25.75 -9.46 -3.42
C ASP A 205 24.60 -8.65 -4.05
N LEU A 206 23.84 -7.93 -3.21
CA LEU A 206 22.77 -7.04 -3.66
C LEU A 206 23.30 -5.86 -4.50
N LYS A 207 24.53 -5.38 -4.26
CA LYS A 207 25.21 -4.38 -5.11
C LYS A 207 25.63 -4.97 -6.45
N GLN A 208 26.30 -6.12 -6.48
CA GLN A 208 26.71 -6.80 -7.71
C GLN A 208 25.52 -7.11 -8.63
N VAL A 209 24.37 -7.43 -8.03
CA VAL A 209 23.11 -7.64 -8.76
C VAL A 209 22.46 -6.31 -9.15
N GLY A 210 22.53 -5.31 -8.27
CA GLY A 210 22.15 -3.91 -8.54
C GLY A 210 22.86 -3.30 -9.74
N GLU A 211 24.08 -3.73 -10.06
CA GLU A 211 24.78 -3.32 -11.29
C GLU A 211 24.08 -3.80 -12.58
N GLN A 212 23.31 -4.90 -12.54
CA GLN A 212 22.52 -5.35 -13.69
C GLN A 212 21.35 -4.38 -13.99
N PHE A 213 20.85 -3.68 -12.97
CA PHE A 213 19.85 -2.60 -13.11
C PHE A 213 20.47 -1.30 -13.70
N LEU A 214 21.78 -1.21 -13.95
CA LEU A 214 22.40 -0.03 -14.60
C LEU A 214 21.89 0.20 -16.03
N ASN A 215 21.44 -0.85 -16.72
CA ASN A 215 20.91 -0.77 -18.09
C ASN A 215 19.49 -0.18 -18.18
N ILE A 216 18.86 0.17 -17.05
CA ILE A 216 17.53 0.80 -17.00
C ILE A 216 17.60 2.26 -17.44
N ARG A 217 16.52 2.76 -18.05
CA ARG A 217 16.37 4.16 -18.42
C ARG A 217 16.56 5.07 -17.19
N GLY A 218 17.65 5.82 -17.18
CA GLY A 218 17.91 6.85 -16.18
C GLY A 218 16.96 8.05 -16.26
N GLY A 219 16.90 8.82 -15.18
CA GLY A 219 16.14 10.07 -15.08
C GLY A 219 14.90 10.01 -14.18
N ALA A 220 14.25 11.16 -14.00
CA ALA A 220 13.14 11.34 -13.06
C ALA A 220 11.79 10.74 -13.52
N GLY A 221 11.71 10.18 -14.72
CA GLY A 221 10.46 9.69 -15.33
C GLY A 221 9.43 10.80 -15.59
N SER A 222 8.18 10.43 -15.84
CA SER A 222 7.07 11.38 -16.02
C SER A 222 6.79 12.20 -14.76
N SER A 223 6.59 13.51 -14.96
CA SER A 223 6.13 14.43 -13.92
C SER A 223 4.77 14.00 -13.34
N ARG A 224 4.57 14.23 -12.04
CA ARG A 224 3.39 13.79 -11.28
C ARG A 224 2.50 15.00 -10.99
N ALA A 225 1.24 14.95 -11.40
CA ALA A 225 0.27 15.98 -11.04
C ALA A 225 0.06 16.00 -9.52
N LYS A 226 0.10 17.19 -8.90
CA LYS A 226 -0.27 17.36 -7.48
C LYS A 226 -1.75 16.99 -7.31
N ALA A 227 -2.08 16.19 -6.31
CA ALA A 227 -3.46 15.85 -6.01
C ALA A 227 -4.22 17.08 -5.46
N GLN A 228 -5.51 17.19 -5.78
CA GLN A 228 -6.40 18.23 -5.26
C GLN A 228 -7.55 17.60 -4.49
N TYR A 229 -7.49 17.65 -3.16
CA TYR A 229 -8.65 17.37 -2.31
C TYR A 229 -9.72 18.44 -2.54
N ARG A 230 -10.99 18.03 -2.65
CA ARG A 230 -12.11 18.92 -3.02
C ARG A 230 -13.38 18.70 -2.21
N GLY A 231 -13.52 17.59 -1.49
CA GLY A 231 -14.77 17.19 -0.83
C GLY A 231 -15.86 16.75 -1.80
N GLY A 232 -16.52 15.63 -1.53
CA GLY A 232 -17.61 15.09 -2.35
C GLY A 232 -18.29 13.88 -1.70
N GLU A 233 -19.44 13.47 -2.25
CA GLU A 233 -20.22 12.34 -1.75
C GLU A 233 -20.52 11.35 -2.89
N ILE A 234 -20.42 10.05 -2.62
CA ILE A 234 -20.91 8.97 -3.49
C ILE A 234 -21.77 8.00 -2.66
N ARG A 235 -22.98 7.71 -3.14
CA ARG A 235 -23.97 6.84 -2.49
C ARG A 235 -24.40 5.73 -3.46
N GLU A 236 -24.29 4.48 -3.03
CA GLU A 236 -24.71 3.30 -3.77
C GLU A 236 -25.75 2.50 -2.98
N GLN A 237 -27.05 2.71 -3.27
CA GLN A 237 -28.08 1.84 -2.71
C GLN A 237 -27.91 0.42 -3.27
N THR A 238 -27.81 -0.57 -2.38
CA THR A 238 -27.74 -1.99 -2.75
C THR A 238 -28.79 -2.80 -1.98
N GLY A 239 -29.01 -4.05 -2.36
CA GLY A 239 -29.93 -4.97 -1.66
C GLY A 239 -29.37 -5.55 -0.35
N ASN A 240 -28.31 -4.97 0.21
CA ASN A 240 -27.63 -5.45 1.42
C ASN A 240 -28.28 -4.86 2.67
N SER A 241 -28.42 -5.67 3.73
CA SER A 241 -29.03 -5.27 5.01
C SER A 241 -28.13 -4.46 5.95
N LEU A 242 -26.87 -4.23 5.56
CA LEU A 242 -25.90 -3.42 6.29
C LEU A 242 -25.49 -2.20 5.46
N VAL A 243 -25.26 -1.09 6.14
CA VAL A 243 -24.62 0.11 5.61
C VAL A 243 -23.13 0.04 5.86
N HIS A 244 -22.35 0.21 4.81
CA HIS A 244 -20.90 0.40 4.85
C HIS A 244 -20.63 1.84 4.43
N ALA A 245 -20.16 2.68 5.36
CA ALA A 245 -19.93 4.10 5.12
C ALA A 245 -18.53 4.53 5.59
N ALA A 246 -17.84 5.35 4.80
CA ALA A 246 -16.59 6.00 5.18
C ALA A 246 -16.72 7.51 5.08
N VAL A 247 -16.26 8.25 6.10
CA VAL A 247 -16.23 9.72 6.14
C VAL A 247 -14.79 10.17 6.42
N VAL A 248 -14.26 11.09 5.59
CA VAL A 248 -12.86 11.57 5.68
C VAL A 248 -12.73 13.07 5.47
N ALA A 249 -11.65 13.64 6.01
CA ALA A 249 -11.12 14.96 5.66
C ALA A 249 -9.74 14.82 4.96
N GLU A 250 -9.17 15.94 4.49
CA GLU A 250 -7.77 15.96 4.06
C GLU A 250 -6.83 15.76 5.27
N GLY A 251 -6.02 14.70 5.21
CA GLY A 251 -5.03 14.33 6.23
C GLY A 251 -3.71 15.07 6.06
N ALA A 252 -2.59 14.36 6.14
CA ALA A 252 -1.25 14.94 6.10
C ALA A 252 -0.33 14.27 5.06
N VAL A 253 0.78 14.94 4.75
CA VAL A 253 1.81 14.44 3.83
C VAL A 253 2.70 13.42 4.54
N ARG A 254 3.01 12.30 3.88
CA ARG A 254 3.88 11.24 4.41
C ARG A 254 5.24 11.80 4.89
N GLY A 255 5.61 11.49 6.13
CA GLY A 255 6.86 11.92 6.75
C GLY A 255 6.81 13.27 7.47
N SER A 256 5.68 13.99 7.42
CA SER A 256 5.47 15.21 8.20
C SER A 256 5.16 14.92 9.69
N GLU A 257 5.41 15.88 10.55
CA GLU A 257 5.02 15.83 11.98
C GLU A 257 3.49 15.74 12.13
N GLU A 258 2.74 16.41 11.26
CA GLU A 258 1.28 16.32 11.18
C GLU A 258 0.80 14.89 10.87
N ALA A 259 1.52 14.14 10.00
CA ALA A 259 1.21 12.73 9.74
C ALA A 259 1.47 11.84 10.96
N ASN A 260 2.44 12.16 11.81
CA ASN A 260 2.64 11.47 13.09
C ASN A 260 1.47 11.76 14.04
N ALA A 261 1.02 13.02 14.13
CA ALA A 261 -0.14 13.39 14.92
C ALA A 261 -1.43 12.70 14.44
N PHE A 262 -1.66 12.58 13.13
CA PHE A 262 -2.79 11.82 12.58
C PHE A 262 -2.66 10.30 12.79
N THR A 263 -1.45 9.72 12.77
CA THR A 263 -1.25 8.28 13.09
C THR A 263 -1.49 8.00 14.57
N VAL A 264 -1.06 8.89 15.47
CA VAL A 264 -1.44 8.83 16.88
C VAL A 264 -2.97 8.97 17.01
N LEU A 265 -3.58 9.96 16.35
CA LEU A 265 -5.03 10.16 16.35
C LEU A 265 -5.81 8.95 15.81
N GLN A 266 -5.29 8.23 14.81
CA GLN A 266 -5.87 6.98 14.30
C GLN A 266 -5.95 5.94 15.43
N HIS A 267 -4.81 5.51 15.96
CA HIS A 267 -4.75 4.54 17.07
C HIS A 267 -5.33 5.07 18.40
N VAL A 268 -5.77 6.32 18.44
CA VAL A 268 -6.54 6.92 19.53
C VAL A 268 -8.05 6.86 19.23
N LEU A 269 -8.48 6.96 17.98
CA LEU A 269 -9.88 6.67 17.63
C LEU A 269 -10.16 5.18 17.65
N ASP A 270 -9.21 4.36 17.18
CA ASP A 270 -9.48 3.07 16.55
C ASP A 270 -10.46 2.18 17.34
N PRO A 271 -11.73 2.09 16.88
CA PRO A 271 -12.66 1.11 17.41
C PRO A 271 -12.25 -0.30 16.98
N GLY A 272 -13.04 -1.27 17.38
CA GLY A 272 -13.04 -2.59 16.76
C GLY A 272 -14.47 -3.10 16.64
N PRO A 273 -14.68 -4.26 16.03
CA PRO A 273 -16.00 -4.88 15.93
C PRO A 273 -16.59 -5.16 17.33
N LEU A 274 -17.92 -5.10 17.45
CA LEU A 274 -18.65 -5.35 18.68
C LEU A 274 -18.57 -6.83 19.12
N ILE A 275 -17.43 -7.21 19.69
CA ILE A 275 -17.13 -8.56 20.17
C ILE A 275 -17.09 -8.56 21.70
N LYS A 276 -17.85 -9.48 22.32
CA LYS A 276 -18.03 -9.63 23.78
C LYS A 276 -16.73 -9.81 24.60
N ARG A 277 -15.59 -10.03 23.95
CA ARG A 277 -14.23 -10.13 24.52
C ARG A 277 -13.17 -9.50 23.60
N GLY A 278 -13.53 -8.47 22.83
CA GLY A 278 -12.59 -7.76 21.94
C GLY A 278 -11.52 -6.98 22.70
N SER A 279 -10.39 -6.71 22.05
CA SER A 279 -9.28 -5.93 22.61
C SER A 279 -9.60 -4.43 22.73
N ASN A 280 -10.34 -3.87 21.79
CA ASN A 280 -10.46 -2.42 21.59
C ASN A 280 -11.58 -1.77 22.45
N ILE A 281 -12.11 -2.49 23.45
CA ILE A 281 -13.22 -2.02 24.33
C ILE A 281 -12.84 -0.79 25.20
N THR A 282 -11.56 -0.46 25.27
CA THR A 282 -11.01 0.72 25.94
C THR A 282 -11.02 1.99 25.08
N SER A 283 -11.16 1.88 23.75
CA SER A 283 -11.36 3.05 22.89
C SER A 283 -12.67 3.73 23.30
N LYS A 284 -12.60 5.04 23.56
CA LYS A 284 -13.82 5.80 23.85
C LYS A 284 -14.77 5.84 22.64
N LEU A 285 -14.28 5.66 21.41
CA LEU A 285 -15.14 5.55 20.22
C LEU A 285 -15.96 4.27 20.24
N PHE A 286 -15.34 3.14 20.57
CA PHE A 286 -16.07 1.90 20.85
C PHE A 286 -17.10 2.11 21.98
N GLN A 287 -16.72 2.75 23.08
CA GLN A 287 -17.61 2.99 24.22
C GLN A 287 -18.74 3.99 23.95
N ALA A 288 -18.59 4.90 22.99
CA ALA A 288 -19.64 5.84 22.62
C ALA A 288 -20.65 5.18 21.66
N ILE A 289 -20.16 4.47 20.64
CA ILE A 289 -21.03 3.70 19.72
C ILE A 289 -21.82 2.64 20.52
N ALA A 290 -21.16 1.91 21.43
CA ALA A 290 -21.82 0.92 22.31
C ALA A 290 -22.75 1.53 23.39
N LYS A 291 -22.83 2.86 23.52
CA LYS A 291 -23.88 3.57 24.28
C LYS A 291 -25.00 4.08 23.38
N ALA A 292 -24.68 4.45 22.15
CA ALA A 292 -25.63 4.93 21.16
C ALA A 292 -26.47 3.79 20.55
N THR A 293 -25.92 2.58 20.44
CA THR A 293 -26.61 1.41 19.90
C THR A 293 -26.22 0.11 20.61
N ASN A 294 -27.19 -0.79 20.74
CA ASN A 294 -27.01 -2.19 21.15
C ASN A 294 -26.95 -3.15 19.95
N LEU A 295 -27.07 -2.63 18.71
CA LEU A 295 -27.05 -3.43 17.49
C LEU A 295 -25.60 -3.77 17.09
N PRO A 296 -25.37 -4.86 16.34
CA PRO A 296 -24.05 -5.17 15.80
C PRO A 296 -23.50 -4.02 14.96
N PHE A 297 -22.29 -3.60 15.28
CA PHE A 297 -21.51 -2.66 14.49
C PHE A 297 -20.06 -3.16 14.37
N ASP A 298 -19.42 -2.73 13.30
CA ASP A 298 -17.97 -2.66 13.19
C ASP A 298 -17.58 -1.23 12.82
N ALA A 299 -16.45 -0.76 13.32
CA ALA A 299 -15.92 0.54 12.99
C ALA A 299 -14.40 0.51 13.12
N SER A 300 -13.72 1.19 12.20
CA SER A 300 -12.27 1.35 12.16
C SER A 300 -11.89 2.78 11.76
N SER A 301 -10.71 3.21 12.16
CA SER A 301 -10.14 4.50 11.77
C SER A 301 -8.94 4.28 10.84
N PHE A 302 -8.73 5.18 9.89
CA PHE A 302 -7.63 5.04 8.92
C PHE A 302 -6.93 6.38 8.62
N ASN A 303 -5.60 6.32 8.59
CA ASN A 303 -4.72 7.40 8.15
C ASN A 303 -3.91 6.95 6.92
N VAL A 304 -4.20 7.52 5.75
CA VAL A 304 -3.54 7.16 4.48
C VAL A 304 -2.72 8.35 3.99
N ASN A 305 -1.42 8.31 4.28
CA ASN A 305 -0.48 9.40 3.95
C ASN A 305 0.18 9.15 2.58
N TYR A 306 -0.01 10.10 1.65
CA TYR A 306 0.61 10.12 0.33
C TYR A 306 1.76 11.12 0.25
N SER A 307 2.47 11.12 -0.87
CA SER A 307 3.66 11.97 -1.08
C SER A 307 3.41 13.49 -1.21
N ASP A 308 2.16 13.96 -1.25
CA ASP A 308 1.80 15.39 -1.34
C ASP A 308 0.46 15.81 -0.69
N THR A 309 -0.26 14.86 -0.07
CA THR A 309 -1.54 15.01 0.65
C THR A 309 -1.82 13.72 1.44
N GLY A 310 -2.98 13.58 2.08
CA GLY A 310 -3.41 12.34 2.74
C GLY A 310 -4.92 12.31 2.98
N LEU A 311 -5.44 11.17 3.43
CA LEU A 311 -6.81 11.04 3.92
C LEU A 311 -6.80 10.58 5.38
N PHE A 312 -7.63 11.21 6.21
CA PHE A 312 -7.89 10.75 7.58
C PHE A 312 -9.40 10.65 7.82
N GLY A 313 -9.84 9.58 8.46
CA GLY A 313 -11.23 9.46 8.90
C GLY A 313 -11.62 8.08 9.42
N ILE A 314 -12.93 7.81 9.37
CA ILE A 314 -13.59 6.68 10.03
C ILE A 314 -14.40 5.91 8.99
N TYR A 315 -14.34 4.58 9.07
CA TYR A 315 -15.18 3.64 8.32
C TYR A 315 -16.05 2.87 9.31
N VAL A 316 -17.35 2.77 9.01
CA VAL A 316 -18.38 2.17 9.87
C VAL A 316 -19.21 1.18 9.06
N ILE A 317 -19.43 0.00 9.64
CA ILE A 317 -20.40 -1.00 9.20
C ILE A 317 -21.49 -1.07 10.27
N SER A 318 -22.74 -0.82 9.89
CA SER A 318 -23.85 -0.83 10.84
C SER A 318 -25.17 -1.25 10.18
N GLN A 319 -26.16 -1.62 11.00
CA GLN A 319 -27.56 -1.63 10.55
C GLN A 319 -28.03 -0.18 10.32
N ALA A 320 -28.87 0.04 9.31
CA ALA A 320 -29.22 1.38 8.82
C ALA A 320 -29.74 2.36 9.91
N SER A 321 -30.32 1.85 10.99
CA SER A 321 -30.85 2.62 12.13
C SER A 321 -29.81 3.13 13.14
N ALA A 322 -28.52 2.81 12.99
CA ALA A 322 -27.53 2.91 14.07
C ALA A 322 -26.33 3.87 13.86
N ALA A 323 -26.22 4.56 12.72
CA ALA A 323 -25.02 5.32 12.36
C ALA A 323 -24.88 6.68 13.10
N ARG A 324 -24.06 6.74 14.18
CA ARG A 324 -23.66 7.97 14.92
C ARG A 324 -22.24 7.86 15.55
N GLU A 325 -21.56 8.99 15.80
CA GLU A 325 -20.13 9.09 16.21
C GLU A 325 -19.85 9.41 17.71
N GLN A 326 -18.57 9.27 18.18
CA GLN A 326 -17.86 10.10 19.22
C GLN A 326 -16.47 9.53 19.69
N GLY A 327 -15.34 10.25 19.63
CA GLY A 327 -13.95 9.79 20.03
C GLY A 327 -13.62 9.73 21.55
N ILE A 328 -12.39 9.53 22.11
CA ILE A 328 -10.95 9.40 21.72
C ILE A 328 -10.12 8.65 22.85
N GLY A 329 -9.17 7.72 22.60
CA GLY A 329 -8.19 7.10 23.56
C GLY A 329 -7.11 6.07 23.02
N ASN A 330 -5.84 6.16 23.47
CA ASN A 330 -4.56 5.70 22.84
C ASN A 330 -4.20 4.18 22.70
N GLN A 331 -3.53 3.79 21.58
CA GLN A 331 -2.85 2.48 21.42
C GLN A 331 -1.56 2.41 20.51
N ALA A 332 -1.11 3.49 19.87
CA ALA A 332 -0.24 3.47 18.66
C ALA A 332 1.02 2.57 18.59
N LYS A 333 1.98 2.72 19.52
CA LYS A 333 3.35 2.17 19.34
C LYS A 333 3.41 0.66 19.16
N ALA A 334 2.54 -0.08 19.84
CA ALA A 334 2.58 -1.54 19.84
C ALA A 334 2.29 -2.11 18.44
N THR A 335 1.26 -1.58 17.76
CA THR A 335 0.86 -2.02 16.42
C THR A 335 1.97 -1.78 15.38
N TYR A 336 2.65 -0.64 15.46
CA TYR A 336 3.80 -0.34 14.61
C TYR A 336 4.93 -1.37 14.79
N LEU A 337 5.40 -1.58 16.02
CA LEU A 337 6.48 -2.53 16.30
C LEU A 337 6.10 -3.98 15.94
N MET A 338 4.87 -4.41 16.21
CA MET A 338 4.37 -5.74 15.84
C MET A 338 4.32 -5.95 14.31
N SER A 339 4.08 -4.90 13.51
CA SER A 339 4.10 -5.03 12.05
C SER A 339 5.51 -5.34 11.50
N LEU A 340 6.54 -4.80 12.15
CA LEU A 340 7.95 -5.02 11.82
C LEU A 340 8.51 -6.38 12.25
N GLU A 341 7.81 -7.13 13.10
CA GLU A 341 8.15 -8.53 13.42
C GLU A 341 8.01 -9.45 12.19
N THR A 342 7.25 -9.01 11.17
CA THR A 342 7.12 -9.73 9.90
C THR A 342 8.14 -9.24 8.88
N THR A 343 8.76 -10.17 8.15
CA THR A 343 9.63 -9.85 7.00
C THR A 343 8.88 -9.10 5.89
N ASP A 344 7.54 -9.12 5.90
CA ASP A 344 6.68 -8.35 5.00
C ASP A 344 6.60 -6.87 5.39
N GLY A 345 6.19 -6.58 6.64
CA GLY A 345 6.15 -5.22 7.16
C GLY A 345 7.53 -4.56 7.11
N LEU A 346 8.58 -5.27 7.51
CA LEU A 346 9.95 -4.77 7.49
C LEU A 346 10.46 -4.48 6.06
N LEU A 347 10.22 -5.36 5.08
CA LEU A 347 10.58 -5.10 3.68
C LEU A 347 9.80 -3.89 3.14
N ASN A 348 8.48 -3.86 3.39
CA ASN A 348 7.61 -2.80 2.90
C ASN A 348 7.93 -1.44 3.51
N GLU A 349 8.31 -1.37 4.79
CA GLU A 349 8.74 -0.13 5.43
C GLU A 349 10.06 0.39 4.84
N ILE A 350 11.11 -0.45 4.83
CA ILE A 350 12.43 -0.09 4.28
C ILE A 350 12.29 0.33 2.81
N GLY A 351 11.55 -0.43 1.99
CA GLY A 351 11.37 -0.15 0.57
C GLY A 351 10.54 1.08 0.27
N LEU A 352 9.47 1.33 1.02
CA LEU A 352 8.67 2.55 0.85
C LEU A 352 9.41 3.79 1.33
N GLU A 353 10.14 3.75 2.45
CA GLU A 353 10.97 4.88 2.88
C GLU A 353 12.16 5.12 1.93
N ALA A 354 12.85 4.06 1.47
CA ALA A 354 13.91 4.17 0.48
C ALA A 354 13.40 4.83 -0.82
N VAL A 355 12.27 4.38 -1.38
CA VAL A 355 11.70 4.98 -2.61
C VAL A 355 11.14 6.39 -2.38
N VAL A 356 10.59 6.69 -1.21
CA VAL A 356 9.99 8.00 -0.94
C VAL A 356 11.04 9.06 -0.61
N PHE A 357 11.98 8.75 0.28
CA PHE A 357 12.95 9.69 0.89
C PHE A 357 14.41 9.44 0.52
N GLY A 358 14.78 8.22 0.10
CA GLY A 358 16.18 7.83 -0.13
C GLY A 358 16.93 7.38 1.13
N THR A 359 16.22 7.24 2.25
CA THR A 359 16.73 6.92 3.60
C THR A 359 15.68 6.14 4.37
N HIS A 360 16.07 5.35 5.36
CA HIS A 360 15.16 4.73 6.35
C HIS A 360 15.29 5.44 7.71
N THR A 361 14.17 5.66 8.39
CA THR A 361 14.11 6.07 9.80
C THR A 361 14.14 4.81 10.67
N SER A 362 15.14 4.64 11.54
CA SER A 362 15.17 3.47 12.42
C SER A 362 13.92 3.40 13.33
N PRO A 363 13.41 2.20 13.70
CA PRO A 363 12.20 2.08 14.53
C PRO A 363 12.29 2.77 15.89
N ALA A 364 13.51 2.92 16.43
CA ALA A 364 13.77 3.72 17.63
C ALA A 364 13.50 5.21 17.39
N ALA A 365 13.94 5.76 16.25
CA ALA A 365 13.66 7.15 15.88
C ALA A 365 12.18 7.36 15.48
N VAL A 366 11.49 6.35 14.91
CA VAL A 366 10.04 6.43 14.67
C VAL A 366 9.26 6.42 15.99
N THR A 367 9.61 5.55 16.94
CA THR A 367 8.95 5.55 18.25
C THR A 367 9.24 6.81 19.07
N GLN A 368 10.42 7.43 18.92
CA GLN A 368 10.72 8.75 19.47
C GLN A 368 9.89 9.87 18.80
N LYS A 369 9.71 9.84 17.47
CA LYS A 369 8.81 10.76 16.76
C LYS A 369 7.36 10.65 17.27
N ILE A 370 6.92 9.44 17.60
CA ILE A 370 5.61 9.18 18.22
C ILE A 370 5.54 9.74 19.65
N ASP A 371 6.60 9.64 20.46
CA ASP A 371 6.66 10.26 21.80
C ASP A 371 6.68 11.78 21.78
N SER A 372 7.24 12.40 20.73
CA SER A 372 7.26 13.86 20.60
C SER A 372 5.92 14.49 20.23
N VAL A 373 4.91 13.69 19.85
CA VAL A 373 3.56 14.20 19.54
C VAL A 373 2.87 14.68 20.83
N ALA A 374 2.71 15.99 20.98
CA ALA A 374 2.03 16.57 22.12
C ALA A 374 0.50 16.46 21.97
N THR A 375 -0.21 16.50 23.10
CA THR A 375 -1.68 16.54 23.12
C THR A 375 -2.24 17.73 22.30
N ALA A 376 -1.50 18.84 22.21
CA ALA A 376 -1.86 19.98 21.38
C ALA A 376 -1.88 19.65 19.87
N ASP A 377 -0.97 18.79 19.41
CA ASP A 377 -0.85 18.40 18.01
C ASP A 377 -1.99 17.44 17.64
N ILE A 378 -2.30 16.49 18.53
CA ILE A 378 -3.46 15.59 18.41
C ILE A 378 -4.77 16.39 18.36
N VAL A 379 -4.92 17.40 19.22
CA VAL A 379 -6.09 18.31 19.20
C VAL A 379 -6.13 19.15 17.92
N THR A 380 -4.99 19.53 17.36
CA THR A 380 -4.91 20.30 16.10
C THR A 380 -5.27 19.42 14.89
N ALA A 381 -4.76 18.19 14.83
CA ALA A 381 -5.14 17.20 13.82
C ALA A 381 -6.64 16.83 13.91
N ALA A 382 -7.18 16.67 15.13
CA ALA A 382 -8.60 16.42 15.35
C ALA A 382 -9.47 17.62 14.90
N LYS A 383 -9.07 18.86 15.20
CA LYS A 383 -9.72 20.07 14.67
C LYS A 383 -9.66 20.11 13.14
N LYS A 384 -8.51 19.84 12.52
CA LYS A 384 -8.39 19.77 11.05
C LYS A 384 -9.34 18.73 10.43
N PHE A 385 -9.59 17.61 11.10
CA PHE A 385 -10.60 16.64 10.67
C PHE A 385 -12.03 17.18 10.83
N VAL A 386 -12.36 17.79 11.97
CA VAL A 386 -13.71 18.32 12.28
C VAL A 386 -14.06 19.56 11.45
N ASP A 387 -13.16 20.53 11.36
CA ASP A 387 -13.34 21.79 10.61
C ASP A 387 -13.09 21.60 9.10
N GLY A 388 -12.35 20.55 8.72
CA GLY A 388 -12.01 20.24 7.33
C GLY A 388 -13.23 19.82 6.52
N LYS A 389 -13.26 20.22 5.25
CA LYS A 389 -14.33 19.81 4.33
C LYS A 389 -14.33 18.27 4.21
N LYS A 390 -15.50 17.68 4.40
CA LYS A 390 -15.71 16.23 4.37
C LYS A 390 -15.76 15.67 2.94
N SER A 391 -15.46 14.38 2.84
CA SER A 391 -15.88 13.49 1.75
C SER A 391 -16.47 12.21 2.33
N MET A 392 -17.42 11.61 1.63
CA MET A 392 -18.06 10.37 2.05
C MET A 392 -18.28 9.42 0.88
N ALA A 393 -18.16 8.12 1.17
CA ALA A 393 -18.68 7.07 0.32
C ALA A 393 -19.52 6.11 1.18
N ALA A 394 -20.71 5.74 0.69
CA ALA A 394 -21.58 4.80 1.38
C ALA A 394 -22.21 3.80 0.39
N THR A 395 -22.28 2.54 0.79
CA THR A 395 -22.99 1.47 0.05
C THR A 395 -23.77 0.58 1.01
N GLY A 396 -24.96 0.12 0.61
CA GLY A 396 -25.85 -0.66 1.47
C GLY A 396 -27.30 -0.20 1.42
N ASP A 397 -28.03 -0.38 2.52
CA ASP A 397 -29.36 0.22 2.71
C ASP A 397 -29.27 1.65 3.26
N LEU A 398 -29.12 2.62 2.36
CA LEU A 398 -28.83 4.01 2.70
C LEU A 398 -30.07 4.83 3.10
N GLY A 399 -31.24 4.20 3.27
CA GLY A 399 -32.53 4.85 3.49
C GLY A 399 -32.62 5.73 4.74
N SER A 400 -31.77 5.48 5.74
CA SER A 400 -31.63 6.30 6.96
C SER A 400 -30.18 6.75 7.24
N THR A 401 -29.32 6.71 6.22
CA THR A 401 -27.94 7.22 6.30
C THR A 401 -27.93 8.74 6.05
N PRO A 402 -27.29 9.57 6.89
CA PRO A 402 -27.23 11.02 6.68
C PRO A 402 -26.44 11.39 5.42
N PHE A 403 -26.61 12.61 4.91
CA PHE A 403 -25.85 13.22 3.81
C PHE A 403 -24.62 14.00 4.31
N VAL A 404 -23.69 14.33 3.42
CA VAL A 404 -22.43 15.03 3.79
C VAL A 404 -22.64 16.46 4.29
N ASP A 405 -23.75 17.10 3.95
CA ASP A 405 -24.14 18.42 4.48
C ASP A 405 -24.93 18.35 5.80
N GLU A 406 -25.21 17.14 6.30
CA GLU A 406 -25.79 16.87 7.62
C GLU A 406 -24.72 16.48 8.68
N LEU A 407 -23.43 16.52 8.32
CA LEU A 407 -22.26 16.05 9.10
C LEU A 407 -21.21 17.15 9.36
#